data_AF-A0A6Y2KPA0-F1
#
_entry.id   AF-A0A6Y2KPA0-F1
#
_cell.length_a   1.000
_cell.length_b   1.000
_cell.length_c   1.000
_cell.angle_alpha   90.00
_cell.angle_beta   90.00
_cell.angle_gamma   90.00
#
_symmetry.space_group_name_H-M   'P 1'
#
loop_
_entity.id
_entity.type
_entity.pdbx_description
1 polymer ?
#
loop_
_entity_poly.entity_id
_entity_poly.type
_entity_poly.pdbx_seq_one_letter_code
_entity_poly.pdbx_strand_id
1 'polypeptide(L)'
;MDLISFKNLCDNVSSERVIIERNTDEAYNLIYELCKNNIDEVSRRTRTLTKHIIFESIFNDTPSAPYLNILQLIFDAARHKDPSNNSNLLPNNKKFDNWKELITVALSAKNNSHFFKDESIGSSFNKNIEFSKSCKELYKYGIDFEFHNDNIMIKKESHEKVLNIIDKYLSKIGGVLILDYSFQMLAQIFDPTQERFQVYRKTSQGLDYIYPEVPWGYIISLGVKSLHIKNSLPYKQTITEYNSFIKFMTDIVSS
;
A
#
# COMPACT_ATOMS: atom_id res chain seq x y z
N MET A 1 -2.29 3.43 19.12
CA MET A 1 -0.83 3.65 19.06
C MET A 1 -0.50 4.11 17.65
N ASP A 2 0.23 5.21 17.50
CA ASP A 2 0.74 5.67 16.20
C ASP A 2 2.09 5.04 15.86
N LEU A 3 2.57 5.29 14.63
CA LEU A 3 3.80 4.71 14.08
C LEU A 3 5.06 5.09 14.87
N ILE A 4 5.20 6.36 15.23
CA ILE A 4 6.40 6.87 15.92
C ILE A 4 6.44 6.27 17.33
N SER A 5 5.32 6.31 18.03
CA SER A 5 5.19 5.68 19.34
C SER A 5 5.50 4.18 19.30
N PHE A 6 5.07 3.48 18.25
CA PHE A 6 5.37 2.05 18.09
C PHE A 6 6.86 1.79 17.89
N LYS A 7 7.52 2.51 16.96
CA LYS A 7 8.96 2.34 16.70
C LYS A 7 9.79 2.63 17.94
N ASN A 8 9.51 3.75 18.61
CA ASN A 8 10.17 4.10 19.87
C ASN A 8 9.99 3.02 20.94
N LEU A 9 8.79 2.41 21.04
CA LEU A 9 8.54 1.34 21.99
C LEU A 9 9.32 0.07 21.65
N CYS A 10 9.40 -0.30 20.37
CA CYS A 10 10.22 -1.41 19.88
C CYS A 10 11.71 -1.19 20.18
N ASP A 11 12.23 0.02 19.94
CA ASP A 11 13.63 0.37 20.20
C ASP A 11 13.95 0.31 21.70
N ASN A 12 13.06 0.89 22.51
CA ASN A 12 13.19 0.86 23.97
C ASN A 12 13.23 -0.59 24.49
N VAL A 13 12.28 -1.44 24.08
CA VAL A 13 12.27 -2.86 24.51
C VAL A 13 13.49 -3.61 23.99
N SER A 14 13.93 -3.35 22.76
CA SER A 14 15.11 -4.00 22.18
C SER A 14 16.41 -3.63 22.93
N SER A 15 16.43 -2.47 23.58
CA SER A 15 17.56 -2.00 24.40
C SER A 15 17.54 -2.55 25.85
N GLU A 16 16.46 -3.21 26.29
CA GLU A 16 16.37 -3.78 27.62
C GLU A 16 17.34 -4.98 27.77
N ARG A 17 18.14 -5.00 28.85
CA ARG A 17 19.25 -5.96 29.03
C ARG A 17 18.83 -7.42 29.19
N VAL A 18 17.56 -7.71 29.45
CA VAL A 18 17.08 -9.07 29.72
C VAL A 18 15.76 -9.30 29.00
N ILE A 19 15.83 -9.93 27.83
CA ILE A 19 14.68 -10.53 27.17
C ILE A 19 14.82 -12.04 27.38
N ILE A 20 13.90 -12.63 28.16
CA ILE A 20 13.84 -14.09 28.34
C ILE A 20 13.49 -14.70 26.99
N GLU A 21 14.41 -15.45 26.38
CA GLU A 21 14.19 -16.12 25.10
C GLU A 21 13.09 -17.18 25.21
N ARG A 22 12.22 -17.22 24.20
CA ARG A 22 11.10 -18.17 24.11
C ARG A 22 11.09 -18.83 22.75
N ASN A 23 10.55 -20.05 22.68
CA ASN A 23 10.19 -20.65 21.41
C ASN A 23 8.95 -19.93 20.82
N THR A 24 8.67 -20.19 19.55
CA THR A 24 7.57 -19.52 18.83
C THR A 24 6.20 -19.86 19.41
N ASP A 25 5.95 -21.12 19.78
CA ASP A 25 4.64 -21.56 20.29
C ASP A 25 4.29 -20.93 21.65
N GLU A 26 5.27 -20.80 22.54
CA GLU A 26 5.12 -20.10 23.82
C GLU A 26 4.79 -18.63 23.61
N ALA A 27 5.52 -17.95 22.73
CA ALA A 27 5.25 -16.56 22.40
C ALA A 27 3.86 -16.36 21.77
N TYR A 28 3.44 -17.28 20.90
CA TYR A 28 2.10 -17.26 20.29
C TYR A 28 1.00 -17.35 21.34
N ASN A 29 1.11 -18.31 22.25
CA ASN A 29 0.13 -18.48 23.33
C ASN A 29 0.06 -17.25 24.23
N LEU A 30 1.21 -16.69 24.63
CA LEU A 30 1.25 -15.50 25.48
C LEU A 30 0.67 -14.26 24.79
N ILE A 31 0.99 -14.03 23.52
CA ILE A 31 0.40 -12.93 22.74
C ILE A 31 -1.10 -13.09 22.64
N TYR A 32 -1.59 -14.30 22.32
CA TYR A 32 -3.02 -14.57 22.28
C TYR A 32 -3.69 -14.27 23.62
N GLU A 33 -3.17 -14.78 24.74
CA GLU A 33 -3.74 -14.55 26.06
C GLU A 33 -3.77 -13.05 26.44
N LEU A 34 -2.73 -12.29 26.07
CA LEU A 34 -2.67 -10.84 26.30
C LEU A 34 -3.73 -10.07 25.51
N CYS A 35 -4.07 -10.52 24.30
CA CYS A 35 -4.97 -9.79 23.40
C CYS A 35 -6.35 -10.43 23.20
N LYS A 36 -6.66 -11.58 23.79
CA LYS A 36 -7.89 -12.35 23.53
C LYS A 36 -9.21 -11.57 23.65
N ASN A 37 -9.25 -10.56 24.52
CA ASN A 37 -10.42 -9.69 24.71
C ASN A 37 -10.46 -8.46 23.77
N ASN A 38 -9.40 -8.25 22.97
CA ASN A 38 -9.20 -7.10 22.09
C ASN A 38 -8.59 -7.51 20.72
N ILE A 39 -8.82 -8.76 20.26
CA ILE A 39 -8.22 -9.31 19.05
C ILE A 39 -8.47 -8.41 17.84
N ASP A 40 -9.68 -7.87 17.70
CA ASP A 40 -10.05 -7.02 16.57
C ASP A 40 -9.29 -5.69 16.55
N GLU A 41 -9.18 -5.02 17.70
CA GLU A 41 -8.42 -3.77 17.80
C GLU A 41 -6.94 -4.01 17.56
N VAL A 42 -6.35 -5.04 18.17
CA VAL A 42 -4.93 -5.39 17.94
C VAL A 42 -4.71 -5.74 16.47
N SER A 43 -5.54 -6.59 15.88
CA SER A 43 -5.45 -6.97 14.46
C SER A 43 -5.55 -5.76 13.53
N ARG A 44 -6.51 -4.87 13.78
CA ARG A 44 -6.74 -3.66 13.00
C ARG A 44 -5.54 -2.73 13.09
N ARG A 45 -5.06 -2.46 14.30
CA ARG A 45 -3.89 -1.60 14.55
C ARG A 45 -2.62 -2.17 13.95
N THR A 46 -2.41 -3.48 14.08
CA THR A 46 -1.26 -4.15 13.47
C THR A 46 -1.29 -4.02 11.95
N ARG A 47 -2.44 -4.22 11.30
CA ARG A 47 -2.58 -3.99 9.84
C ARG A 47 -2.27 -2.54 9.43
N THR A 48 -2.79 -1.56 10.18
CA THR A 48 -2.50 -0.14 9.92
C THR A 48 -1.02 0.17 10.06
N LEU A 49 -0.39 -0.27 11.15
CA LEU A 49 1.04 -0.07 11.39
C LEU A 49 1.90 -0.77 10.33
N THR A 50 1.53 -1.98 9.90
CA THR A 50 2.19 -2.70 8.81
C THR A 50 2.15 -1.89 7.51
N LYS A 51 0.98 -1.35 7.13
CA LYS A 51 0.86 -0.47 5.95
C LYS A 51 1.80 0.74 6.06
N HIS A 52 1.85 1.38 7.23
CA HIS A 52 2.65 2.57 7.46
C HIS A 52 4.16 2.28 7.46
N ILE A 53 4.61 1.16 8.05
CA ILE A 53 6.02 0.76 8.04
C ILE A 53 6.49 0.44 6.63
N ILE A 54 5.68 -0.29 5.85
CA ILE A 54 6.00 -0.59 4.45
C ILE A 54 6.11 0.70 3.64
N PHE A 55 5.17 1.63 3.83
CA PHE A 55 5.22 2.94 3.21
C PHE A 55 6.50 3.68 3.56
N GLU A 56 6.80 3.87 4.85
CA GLU A 56 7.99 4.61 5.28
C GLU A 56 9.30 3.94 4.81
N SER A 57 9.35 2.60 4.84
CA SER A 57 10.49 1.82 4.39
C SER A 57 10.77 2.04 2.91
N ILE A 58 9.75 1.94 2.05
CA ILE A 58 9.90 2.15 0.60
C ILE A 58 10.13 3.62 0.26
N PHE A 59 9.35 4.52 0.87
CA PHE A 59 9.36 5.95 0.57
C PHE A 59 10.69 6.60 0.97
N ASN A 60 11.24 6.25 2.14
CA ASN A 60 12.47 6.83 2.69
C ASN A 60 13.71 5.93 2.51
N ASP A 61 13.59 4.78 1.84
CA ASP A 61 14.66 3.77 1.74
C ASP A 61 15.23 3.34 3.10
N THR A 62 14.34 3.18 4.09
CA THR A 62 14.72 2.75 5.45
C THR A 62 14.38 1.28 5.69
N PRO A 63 15.08 0.57 6.59
CA PRO A 63 14.75 -0.81 6.93
C PRO A 63 13.34 -0.94 7.53
N SER A 64 12.59 -1.95 7.08
CA SER A 64 11.29 -2.31 7.67
C SER A 64 11.45 -3.23 8.90
N ALA A 65 12.52 -4.02 8.94
CA ALA A 65 12.91 -4.83 10.07
C ALA A 65 13.54 -3.98 11.19
N PRO A 66 13.36 -4.36 12.48
CA PRO A 66 12.58 -5.50 12.96
C PRO A 66 11.08 -5.21 13.11
N TYR A 67 10.64 -3.97 12.86
CA TYR A 67 9.28 -3.51 13.17
C TYR A 67 8.19 -4.32 12.45
N LEU A 68 8.39 -4.61 11.17
CA LEU A 68 7.45 -5.41 10.38
C LEU A 68 7.36 -6.84 10.94
N ASN A 69 8.48 -7.45 11.31
CA ASN A 69 8.60 -8.82 11.81
C ASN A 69 7.85 -8.98 13.15
N ILE A 70 7.98 -7.98 14.04
CA ILE A 70 7.25 -7.90 15.30
C ILE A 70 5.73 -7.87 15.04
N LEU A 71 5.28 -7.01 14.11
CA LEU A 71 3.87 -6.89 13.77
C LEU A 71 3.30 -8.16 13.13
N GLN A 72 4.06 -8.82 12.25
CA GLN A 72 3.64 -10.08 11.64
C GLN A 72 3.41 -11.16 12.70
N LEU A 73 4.36 -11.31 13.63
CA LEU A 73 4.24 -12.27 14.73
C LEU A 73 3.02 -11.94 15.61
N ILE A 74 2.85 -10.68 16.01
CA ILE A 74 1.69 -10.26 16.82
C ILE A 74 0.38 -10.52 16.09
N PHE A 75 0.28 -10.19 14.79
CA PHE A 75 -0.93 -10.40 14.01
C PHE A 75 -1.32 -11.87 13.91
N ASP A 76 -0.34 -12.71 13.58
CA ASP A 76 -0.56 -14.15 13.38
C ASP A 76 -0.91 -14.83 14.72
N ALA A 77 -0.14 -14.54 15.78
CA ALA A 77 -0.37 -15.07 17.11
C ALA A 77 -1.74 -14.64 17.70
N ALA A 78 -2.14 -13.38 17.52
CA ALA A 78 -3.44 -12.88 17.99
C ALA A 78 -4.63 -13.65 17.40
N ARG A 79 -4.47 -14.29 16.23
CA ARG A 79 -5.52 -15.03 15.51
C ARG A 79 -5.32 -16.54 15.50
N HIS A 80 -4.25 -17.05 16.11
CA HIS A 80 -3.85 -18.45 15.99
C HIS A 80 -4.90 -19.46 16.47
N LYS A 81 -5.60 -19.18 17.59
CA LYS A 81 -6.64 -20.07 18.15
C LYS A 81 -8.06 -19.81 17.64
N ASP A 82 -8.28 -18.69 16.96
CA ASP A 82 -9.56 -18.35 16.35
C ASP A 82 -9.35 -17.68 14.98
N PRO A 83 -8.89 -18.46 13.98
CA PRO A 83 -8.59 -17.93 12.65
C PRO A 83 -9.85 -17.46 11.92
N SER A 84 -11.02 -17.99 12.30
CA SER A 84 -12.31 -17.71 11.68
C SER A 84 -13.07 -16.55 12.31
N ASN A 85 -12.61 -15.99 13.43
CA ASN A 85 -13.44 -15.25 14.39
C ASN A 85 -14.56 -14.43 13.74
N ASN A 86 -15.71 -15.09 13.62
CA ASN A 86 -17.02 -14.52 13.38
C ASN A 86 -17.53 -14.02 14.73
N SER A 87 -16.69 -13.33 15.50
CA SER A 87 -17.16 -12.69 16.70
C SER A 87 -18.12 -11.60 16.26
N ASN A 88 -19.42 -11.90 16.38
CA ASN A 88 -20.52 -10.93 16.45
C ASN A 88 -20.36 -9.94 17.62
N LEU A 89 -19.18 -9.87 18.23
CA LEU A 89 -18.81 -8.84 19.18
C LEU A 89 -18.61 -7.56 18.36
N LEU A 90 -19.50 -6.60 18.58
CA LEU A 90 -19.33 -5.24 18.11
C LEU A 90 -17.87 -4.80 18.34
N PRO A 91 -17.25 -4.07 17.39
CA PRO A 91 -15.91 -3.56 17.57
C PRO A 91 -15.84 -2.85 18.92
N ASN A 92 -15.14 -3.48 19.86
CA ASN A 92 -14.97 -2.93 21.18
C ASN A 92 -13.97 -1.79 20.99
N ASN A 93 -14.46 -0.56 20.93
CA ASN A 93 -13.64 0.65 20.79
C ASN A 93 -12.75 0.92 22.02
N LYS A 94 -12.58 -0.06 22.91
CA LYS A 94 -11.62 0.01 24.00
C LYS A 94 -10.22 -0.05 23.41
N LYS A 95 -9.49 1.03 23.63
CA LYS A 95 -8.09 1.15 23.28
C LYS A 95 -7.31 0.04 23.99
N PHE A 96 -6.52 -0.72 23.22
CA PHE A 96 -5.56 -1.65 23.78
C PHE A 96 -4.27 -0.91 24.15
N ASP A 97 -3.88 -0.94 25.42
CA ASP A 97 -2.74 -0.19 25.95
C ASP A 97 -1.52 -1.07 26.28
N ASN A 98 -1.64 -2.41 26.30
CA ASN A 98 -0.55 -3.33 26.68
C ASN A 98 0.43 -3.65 25.52
N TRP A 99 0.69 -2.66 24.65
CA TRP A 99 1.58 -2.85 23.49
C TRP A 99 3.02 -3.20 23.88
N LYS A 100 3.50 -2.66 25.01
CA LYS A 100 4.85 -2.97 25.50
C LYS A 100 5.02 -4.46 25.74
N GLU A 101 4.07 -5.09 26.43
CA GLU A 101 4.10 -6.52 26.74
C GLU A 101 4.04 -7.37 25.47
N LEU A 102 3.18 -7.02 24.49
CA LEU A 102 3.13 -7.72 23.20
C LEU A 102 4.48 -7.67 22.47
N ILE A 103 5.11 -6.50 22.43
CA ILE A 103 6.40 -6.30 21.78
C ILE A 103 7.50 -7.08 22.50
N THR A 104 7.52 -7.06 23.84
CA THR A 104 8.46 -7.84 24.65
C THR A 104 8.34 -9.34 24.37
N VAL A 105 7.11 -9.86 24.32
CA VAL A 105 6.88 -11.28 23.99
C VAL A 105 7.28 -11.59 22.55
N ALA A 106 6.94 -10.74 21.58
CA ALA A 106 7.32 -10.94 20.18
C ALA A 106 8.85 -10.96 20.00
N LEU A 107 9.56 -10.02 20.62
CA LEU A 107 11.02 -9.95 20.59
C LEU A 107 11.68 -11.14 21.31
N SER A 108 11.03 -11.73 22.32
CA SER A 108 11.56 -12.94 22.96
C SER A 108 11.65 -14.16 22.04
N ALA A 109 10.88 -14.18 20.95
CA ALA A 109 10.92 -15.24 19.95
C ALA A 109 11.82 -14.91 18.74
N LYS A 110 12.60 -13.82 18.78
CA LYS A 110 13.39 -13.32 17.64
C LYS A 110 14.26 -14.39 16.97
N ASN A 111 14.98 -15.21 17.75
CA ASN A 111 15.87 -16.22 17.18
C ASN A 111 15.14 -17.48 16.68
N ASN A 112 13.92 -17.72 17.15
CA ASN A 112 13.18 -18.95 16.91
C ASN A 112 12.09 -18.79 15.83
N SER A 113 11.55 -17.58 15.67
CA SER A 113 10.46 -17.30 14.74
C SER A 113 10.93 -17.09 13.30
N HIS A 114 10.22 -17.68 12.35
CA HIS A 114 10.49 -17.53 10.92
C HIS A 114 10.33 -16.08 10.43
N PHE A 115 9.49 -15.26 11.07
CA PHE A 115 9.30 -13.85 10.71
C PHE A 115 10.56 -13.01 10.88
N PHE A 116 11.54 -13.45 11.68
CA PHE A 116 12.78 -12.72 11.91
C PHE A 116 13.96 -13.22 11.07
N LYS A 117 13.75 -14.23 10.21
CA LYS A 117 14.82 -14.80 9.36
C LYS A 117 15.06 -14.01 8.08
N ASP A 118 14.08 -13.27 7.62
CA ASP A 118 14.15 -12.42 6.43
C ASP A 118 13.88 -10.97 6.82
N GLU A 119 14.74 -10.05 6.35
CA GLU A 119 14.60 -8.61 6.56
C GLU A 119 13.86 -7.92 5.41
N SER A 120 13.59 -8.66 4.32
CA SER A 120 12.87 -8.17 3.16
C SER A 120 11.35 -8.18 3.37
N ILE A 121 10.66 -7.23 2.74
CA ILE A 121 9.20 -7.18 2.76
C ILE A 121 8.69 -8.29 1.84
N GLY A 122 8.13 -9.35 2.42
CA GLY A 122 7.63 -10.50 1.67
C GLY A 122 6.49 -10.16 0.69
N SER A 123 6.34 -10.98 -0.35
CA SER A 123 5.36 -10.81 -1.44
C SER A 123 3.89 -10.80 -0.98
N SER A 124 3.60 -11.34 0.22
CA SER A 124 2.28 -11.24 0.86
C SER A 124 1.80 -9.79 1.04
N PHE A 125 2.71 -8.81 0.99
CA PHE A 125 2.38 -7.40 1.09
C PHE A 125 2.47 -6.63 -0.23
N ASN A 126 2.49 -7.31 -1.39
CA ASN A 126 2.62 -6.67 -2.71
C ASN A 126 1.67 -5.47 -2.90
N LYS A 127 0.44 -5.53 -2.39
CA LYS A 127 -0.48 -4.38 -2.43
C LYS A 127 0.07 -3.13 -1.73
N ASN A 128 0.60 -3.28 -0.52
CA ASN A 128 1.19 -2.15 0.21
C ASN A 128 2.52 -1.73 -0.43
N ILE A 129 3.28 -2.67 -0.98
CA ILE A 129 4.54 -2.38 -1.69
C ILE A 129 4.27 -1.51 -2.92
N GLU A 130 3.36 -1.93 -3.81
CA GLU A 130 3.07 -1.21 -5.05
C GLU A 130 2.39 0.13 -4.78
N PHE A 131 1.47 0.20 -3.81
CA PHE A 131 0.94 1.47 -3.29
C PHE A 131 2.09 2.44 -2.92
N SER A 132 3.04 1.96 -2.13
CA SER A 132 4.15 2.79 -1.63
C SER A 132 5.12 3.20 -2.74
N LYS A 133 5.34 2.32 -3.73
CA LYS A 133 6.13 2.64 -4.93
C LYS A 133 5.46 3.73 -5.76
N SER A 134 4.15 3.63 -6.00
CA SER A 134 3.39 4.67 -6.71
C SER A 134 3.45 6.00 -5.97
N CYS A 135 3.27 6.01 -4.65
CA CYS A 135 3.46 7.23 -3.85
C CYS A 135 4.87 7.81 -4.00
N LYS A 136 5.92 6.96 -3.98
CA LYS A 136 7.30 7.41 -4.17
C LYS A 136 7.56 7.99 -5.57
N GLU A 137 6.97 7.41 -6.62
CA GLU A 137 7.03 7.98 -7.96
C GLU A 137 6.33 9.34 -8.04
N LEU A 138 5.14 9.47 -7.46
CA LEU A 138 4.40 10.74 -7.39
C LEU A 138 5.16 11.81 -6.60
N TYR A 139 5.88 11.42 -5.53
CA TYR A 139 6.70 12.35 -4.75
C TYR A 139 7.80 13.01 -5.58
N LYS A 140 8.34 12.35 -6.61
CA LYS A 140 9.30 12.95 -7.55
C LYS A 140 8.72 14.14 -8.32
N TYR A 141 7.40 14.22 -8.42
CA TYR A 141 6.68 15.36 -9.00
C TYR A 141 6.33 16.45 -7.96
N GLY A 142 6.81 16.31 -6.72
CA GLY A 142 6.51 17.22 -5.61
C GLY A 142 5.12 17.04 -5.03
N ILE A 143 4.51 15.86 -5.19
CA ILE A 143 3.22 15.49 -4.59
C ILE A 143 3.46 14.94 -3.19
N ASP A 144 2.92 15.63 -2.19
CA ASP A 144 3.11 15.31 -0.78
C ASP A 144 1.97 14.44 -0.24
N PHE A 145 2.26 13.62 0.78
CA PHE A 145 1.31 12.70 1.41
C PHE A 145 1.16 12.99 2.91
N GLU A 146 -0.01 12.66 3.47
CA GLU A 146 -0.30 12.74 4.89
C GLU A 146 -1.00 11.50 5.42
N PHE A 147 -0.87 11.29 6.73
CA PHE A 147 -1.58 10.24 7.45
C PHE A 147 -2.87 10.81 8.03
N HIS A 148 -4.01 10.31 7.57
CA HIS A 148 -5.33 10.72 8.05
C HIS A 148 -6.20 9.51 8.34
N ASN A 149 -6.70 9.37 9.57
CA ASN A 149 -7.60 8.28 9.98
C ASN A 149 -7.14 6.88 9.53
N ASP A 150 -5.92 6.48 9.91
CA ASP A 150 -5.31 5.18 9.56
C ASP A 150 -5.05 4.96 8.06
N ASN A 151 -5.20 6.01 7.24
CA ASN A 151 -4.92 5.99 5.81
C ASN A 151 -3.78 6.95 5.44
N ILE A 152 -3.21 6.69 4.27
CA ILE A 152 -2.21 7.53 3.62
C ILE A 152 -2.93 8.17 2.45
N MET A 153 -2.91 9.51 2.38
CA MET A 153 -3.64 10.28 1.38
C MET A 153 -2.73 11.35 0.78
N ILE A 154 -3.00 11.76 -0.46
CA ILE A 154 -2.38 12.95 -1.05
C ILE A 154 -2.82 14.17 -0.24
N LYS A 155 -1.86 15.02 0.15
CA LYS A 155 -2.13 16.28 0.83
C LYS A 155 -2.99 17.19 -0.04
N LYS A 156 -3.92 17.91 0.59
CA LYS A 156 -4.82 18.84 -0.12
C LYS A 156 -4.04 19.89 -0.93
N GLU A 157 -2.92 20.37 -0.42
CA GLU A 157 -2.03 21.34 -1.08
C GLU A 157 -1.40 20.79 -2.36
N SER A 158 -1.34 19.47 -2.52
CA SER A 158 -0.78 18.81 -3.70
C SER A 158 -1.83 18.56 -4.79
N HIS A 159 -3.13 18.71 -4.53
CA HIS A 159 -4.17 18.49 -5.55
C HIS A 159 -4.00 19.40 -6.76
N GLU A 160 -3.74 20.70 -6.54
CA GLU A 160 -3.47 21.64 -7.63
C GLU A 160 -2.20 21.26 -8.40
N LYS A 161 -1.17 20.73 -7.73
CA LYS A 161 0.05 20.25 -8.42
C LYS A 161 -0.28 19.08 -9.34
N VAL A 162 -1.11 18.13 -8.88
CA VAL A 162 -1.58 17.00 -9.70
C VAL A 162 -2.28 17.50 -10.95
N LEU A 163 -3.25 18.42 -10.80
CA LEU A 163 -3.97 18.98 -11.94
C LEU A 163 -3.04 19.70 -12.93
N ASN A 164 -2.10 20.51 -12.42
CA ASN A 164 -1.12 21.19 -13.26
C ASN A 164 -0.19 20.22 -14.02
N ILE A 165 0.16 19.07 -13.43
CA ILE A 165 0.95 18.04 -14.12
C ILE A 165 0.13 17.39 -15.22
N ILE A 166 -1.14 17.07 -14.95
CA ILE A 166 -2.07 16.55 -15.97
C ILE A 166 -2.17 17.55 -17.13
N ASP A 167 -2.43 18.82 -16.86
CA ASP A 167 -2.55 19.85 -17.91
C ASP A 167 -1.26 20.01 -18.73
N LYS A 168 -0.08 19.87 -18.09
CA LYS A 168 1.21 19.81 -18.81
C LYS A 168 1.31 18.62 -19.76
N TYR A 169 0.83 17.44 -19.37
CA TYR A 169 0.75 16.30 -20.27
C TYR A 169 -0.22 16.56 -21.43
N LEU A 170 -1.42 17.08 -21.13
CA LEU A 170 -2.46 17.37 -22.14
C LEU A 170 -1.97 18.39 -23.17
N SER A 171 -1.32 19.47 -22.73
CA SER A 171 -0.76 20.52 -23.60
C SER A 171 0.34 20.03 -24.53
N LYS A 172 1.17 19.07 -24.08
CA LYS A 172 2.24 18.50 -24.90
C LYS A 172 1.74 17.49 -25.93
N ILE A 173 0.85 16.59 -25.49
CA ILE A 173 0.38 15.46 -26.31
C ILE A 173 -0.74 15.87 -27.25
N GLY A 174 -1.69 16.68 -26.78
CA GLY A 174 -2.92 17.04 -27.49
C GLY A 174 -4.02 15.97 -27.39
N GLY A 175 -5.28 16.40 -27.38
CA GLY A 175 -6.42 15.52 -27.11
C GLY A 175 -6.62 14.41 -28.15
N VAL A 176 -6.42 14.72 -29.43
CA VAL A 176 -6.57 13.74 -30.53
C VAL A 176 -5.60 12.58 -30.38
N LEU A 177 -4.33 12.85 -30.06
CA LEU A 177 -3.32 11.80 -29.90
C LEU A 177 -3.51 11.00 -28.61
N ILE A 178 -4.01 11.63 -27.53
CA ILE A 178 -4.41 10.88 -26.33
C ILE A 178 -5.49 9.86 -26.67
N LEU A 179 -6.51 10.25 -27.44
CA LEU A 179 -7.58 9.33 -27.85
C LEU A 179 -7.06 8.24 -28.77
N ASP A 180 -6.30 8.60 -29.81
CA ASP A 180 -5.73 7.65 -30.77
C ASP A 180 -4.91 6.56 -30.07
N TYR A 181 -3.92 6.96 -29.25
CA TYR A 181 -3.10 5.98 -28.54
C TYR A 181 -3.88 5.17 -27.51
N SER A 182 -4.87 5.77 -26.82
CA SER A 182 -5.70 5.03 -25.87
C SER A 182 -6.53 3.96 -26.56
N PHE A 183 -7.14 4.27 -27.71
CA PHE A 183 -7.90 3.28 -28.47
C PHE A 183 -7.01 2.25 -29.16
N GLN A 184 -5.80 2.61 -29.60
CA GLN A 184 -4.82 1.63 -30.09
C GLN A 184 -4.44 0.60 -29.02
N MET A 185 -4.24 1.04 -27.77
CA MET A 185 -3.98 0.12 -26.65
C MET A 185 -5.20 -0.73 -26.31
N LEU A 186 -6.40 -0.14 -26.28
CA LEU A 186 -7.64 -0.86 -25.99
C LEU A 186 -8.08 -1.81 -27.11
N ALA A 187 -7.69 -1.56 -28.37
CA ALA A 187 -8.04 -2.40 -29.50
C ALA A 187 -7.58 -3.85 -29.33
N GLN A 188 -6.48 -4.08 -28.58
CA GLN A 188 -5.96 -5.41 -28.28
C GLN A 188 -6.92 -6.27 -27.44
N ILE A 189 -7.85 -5.63 -26.73
CA ILE A 189 -8.85 -6.27 -25.87
C ILE A 189 -10.28 -6.05 -26.38
N PHE A 190 -10.45 -5.59 -27.61
CA PHE A 190 -11.77 -5.42 -28.21
C PHE A 190 -12.31 -6.76 -28.71
N ASP A 191 -13.52 -7.12 -28.29
CA ASP A 191 -14.25 -8.27 -28.81
C ASP A 191 -15.24 -7.82 -29.88
N PRO A 192 -15.01 -8.13 -31.17
CA PRO A 192 -15.90 -7.73 -32.26
C PRO A 192 -17.26 -8.43 -32.21
N THR A 193 -17.36 -9.59 -31.56
CA THR A 193 -18.63 -10.33 -31.45
C THR A 193 -19.57 -9.65 -30.47
N GLN A 194 -18.99 -9.07 -29.42
CA GLN A 194 -19.73 -8.39 -28.34
C GLN A 194 -19.71 -6.86 -28.47
N GLU A 195 -19.03 -6.34 -29.50
CA GLU A 195 -18.85 -4.91 -29.79
C GLU A 195 -18.38 -4.11 -28.57
N ARG A 196 -17.53 -4.69 -27.73
CA ARG A 196 -17.08 -4.08 -26.47
C ARG A 196 -15.62 -4.36 -26.14
N PHE A 197 -15.00 -3.43 -25.44
CA PHE A 197 -13.68 -3.63 -24.84
C PHE A 197 -13.78 -4.51 -23.61
N GLN A 198 -12.99 -5.58 -23.59
CA GLN A 198 -12.96 -6.57 -22.53
C GLN A 198 -11.99 -6.17 -21.42
N VAL A 199 -12.30 -5.05 -20.75
CA VAL A 199 -11.59 -4.61 -19.54
C VAL A 199 -12.07 -5.48 -18.37
N TYR A 200 -11.47 -6.65 -18.21
CA TYR A 200 -11.79 -7.54 -17.10
C TYR A 200 -11.05 -7.10 -15.86
N ARG A 201 -11.80 -6.91 -14.77
CA ARG A 201 -11.22 -6.83 -13.44
C ARG A 201 -10.42 -8.10 -13.21
N LYS A 202 -9.10 -7.98 -13.12
CA LYS A 202 -8.27 -9.10 -12.69
C LYS A 202 -8.68 -9.44 -11.25
N THR A 203 -9.07 -10.67 -11.02
CA THR A 203 -9.38 -11.21 -9.69
C THR A 203 -8.31 -12.25 -9.38
N SER A 204 -7.63 -12.14 -8.23
CA SER A 204 -6.64 -13.13 -7.86
C SER A 204 -7.41 -14.32 -7.29
N GLN A 205 -7.23 -15.49 -7.89
CA GLN A 205 -7.67 -16.75 -7.29
C GLN A 205 -6.61 -17.30 -6.31
N GLY A 206 -5.76 -16.44 -5.73
CA GLY A 206 -4.61 -16.84 -4.92
C GLY A 206 -3.60 -15.71 -4.65
N LEU A 207 -2.32 -16.10 -4.52
CA LEU A 207 -1.14 -15.29 -4.13
C LEU A 207 -0.70 -14.23 -5.15
N ASP A 208 -1.27 -14.23 -6.35
CA ASP A 208 -0.87 -13.29 -7.40
C ASP A 208 -1.39 -11.89 -7.13
N TYR A 209 -0.46 -10.93 -7.09
CA TYR A 209 -0.81 -9.53 -6.97
C TYR A 209 -1.38 -9.01 -8.29
N ILE A 210 -2.51 -8.32 -8.19
CA ILE A 210 -3.13 -7.64 -9.32
C ILE A 210 -2.56 -6.23 -9.38
N TYR A 211 -1.84 -5.94 -10.47
CA TYR A 211 -1.39 -4.59 -10.75
C TYR A 211 -2.58 -3.62 -10.90
N PRO A 212 -2.42 -2.38 -10.43
CA PRO A 212 -3.42 -1.33 -10.65
C PRO A 212 -3.77 -1.18 -12.12
N GLU A 213 -5.06 -1.02 -12.41
CA GLU A 213 -5.55 -0.86 -13.77
C GLU A 213 -5.40 0.60 -14.22
N VAL A 214 -5.08 0.77 -15.50
CA VAL A 214 -5.04 2.10 -16.13
C VAL A 214 -6.45 2.71 -16.09
N PRO A 215 -6.62 3.98 -15.63
CA PRO A 215 -7.94 4.61 -15.53
C PRO A 215 -8.44 5.12 -16.89
N TRP A 216 -8.69 4.19 -17.82
CA TRP A 216 -9.04 4.49 -19.22
C TRP A 216 -10.19 5.47 -19.37
N GLY A 217 -11.26 5.32 -18.58
CA GLY A 217 -12.41 6.21 -18.63
C GLY A 217 -12.04 7.67 -18.34
N TYR A 218 -11.14 7.91 -17.39
CA TYR A 218 -10.66 9.24 -17.07
C TYR A 218 -9.73 9.80 -18.14
N ILE A 219 -8.78 8.98 -18.63
CA ILE A 219 -7.85 9.36 -19.70
C ILE A 219 -8.59 9.72 -20.99
N ILE A 220 -9.59 8.93 -21.39
CA ILE A 220 -10.43 9.21 -22.56
C ILE A 220 -11.22 10.50 -22.36
N SER A 221 -11.80 10.70 -21.17
CA SER A 221 -12.54 11.93 -20.85
C SER A 221 -11.66 13.17 -20.95
N LEU A 222 -10.41 13.09 -20.49
CA LEU A 222 -9.41 14.16 -20.66
C LEU A 222 -9.08 14.38 -22.14
N GLY A 223 -8.89 13.32 -22.91
CA GLY A 223 -8.66 13.40 -24.37
C GLY A 223 -9.78 14.15 -25.09
N VAL A 224 -11.05 13.82 -24.79
CA VAL A 224 -12.23 14.50 -25.35
C VAL A 224 -12.27 15.97 -24.95
N LYS A 225 -12.06 16.28 -23.66
CA LYS A 225 -12.04 17.66 -23.16
C LYS A 225 -10.96 18.51 -23.84
N SER A 226 -9.86 17.88 -24.22
CA SER A 226 -8.67 18.52 -24.79
C SER A 226 -8.57 18.40 -26.32
N LEU A 227 -9.66 18.08 -27.03
CA LEU A 227 -9.67 17.98 -28.50
C LEU A 227 -9.18 19.25 -29.22
N HIS A 228 -9.39 20.41 -28.62
CA HIS A 228 -8.96 21.71 -29.16
C HIS A 228 -7.44 21.95 -29.00
N ILE A 229 -6.77 21.16 -28.16
CA ILE A 229 -5.32 21.27 -27.91
C ILE A 229 -4.57 20.45 -28.96
N LYS A 230 -3.71 21.12 -29.72
CA LYS A 230 -2.84 20.49 -30.71
C LYS A 230 -1.56 19.97 -30.08
N ASN A 231 -1.01 18.90 -30.63
CA ASN A 231 0.27 18.34 -30.18
C ASN A 231 1.40 19.36 -30.38
N SER A 232 2.26 19.50 -29.37
CA SER A 232 3.40 20.43 -29.43
C SER A 232 4.73 19.70 -29.66
N LEU A 233 4.73 18.37 -29.61
CA LEU A 233 5.91 17.52 -29.68
C LEU A 233 6.02 16.75 -31.01
N PRO A 234 7.24 16.39 -31.44
CA PRO A 234 7.46 15.41 -32.49
C PRO A 234 6.84 14.05 -32.13
N TYR A 235 6.44 13.29 -33.15
CA TYR A 235 5.71 12.01 -32.99
C TYR A 235 6.39 11.03 -32.00
N LYS A 236 7.69 10.73 -32.18
CA LYS A 236 8.43 9.80 -31.30
C LYS A 236 8.44 10.26 -29.84
N GLN A 237 8.60 11.56 -29.58
CA GLN A 237 8.60 12.11 -28.23
C GLN A 237 7.20 12.07 -27.62
N THR A 238 6.16 12.23 -28.45
CA THR A 238 4.77 12.20 -28.02
C THR A 238 4.38 10.83 -27.47
N ILE A 239 4.85 9.73 -28.08
CA ILE A 239 4.61 8.37 -27.57
C ILE A 239 5.24 8.18 -26.18
N THR A 240 6.49 8.62 -26.01
CA THR A 240 7.18 8.54 -24.71
C THR A 240 6.46 9.37 -23.64
N GLU A 241 6.01 10.57 -24.02
CA GLU A 241 5.26 11.46 -23.12
C GLU A 241 3.90 10.85 -22.75
N TYR A 242 3.21 10.22 -23.71
CA TYR A 242 1.96 9.50 -23.48
C TYR A 242 2.14 8.30 -22.54
N ASN A 243 3.18 7.49 -22.72
CA ASN A 243 3.47 6.37 -21.80
C ASN A 243 3.74 6.88 -20.37
N SER A 244 4.45 8.01 -20.26
CA SER A 244 4.69 8.66 -18.97
C SER A 244 3.40 9.19 -18.35
N PHE A 245 2.51 9.76 -19.15
CA PHE A 245 1.18 10.19 -18.73
C PHE A 245 0.33 9.01 -18.23
N ILE A 246 0.29 7.90 -18.95
CA ILE A 246 -0.42 6.67 -18.51
C ILE A 246 0.14 6.16 -17.19
N LYS A 247 1.47 6.10 -17.05
CA LYS A 247 2.11 5.69 -15.80
C LYS A 247 1.70 6.62 -14.65
N PHE A 248 1.82 7.93 -14.84
CA PHE A 248 1.43 8.93 -13.83
C PHE A 248 -0.04 8.81 -13.42
N MET A 249 -0.94 8.64 -14.39
CA MET A 249 -2.37 8.45 -14.12
C MET A 249 -2.65 7.14 -13.37
N THR A 250 -1.90 6.09 -13.68
CA THR A 250 -2.02 4.80 -12.98
C THR A 250 -1.49 4.92 -11.56
N ASP A 251 -0.37 5.60 -11.34
CA ASP A 251 0.20 5.84 -10.02
C ASP A 251 -0.77 6.63 -9.11
N ILE A 252 -1.49 7.63 -9.63
CA ILE A 252 -2.53 8.37 -8.88
C ILE A 252 -3.62 7.43 -8.34
N VAL A 253 -4.10 6.50 -9.18
CA VAL A 253 -5.18 5.57 -8.80
C VAL A 253 -4.67 4.46 -7.89
N SER A 254 -3.37 4.21 -7.92
CA SER A 254 -2.69 3.23 -7.07
C SER A 254 -2.38 3.77 -5.67
N SER A 255 -2.37 5.10 -5.50
CA SER A 255 -2.00 5.84 -4.28
C SER A 255 -3.17 6.35 -3.45
#